data_AF-A0A828PQU6-F1
#
_entry.id   AF-A0A828PQU6-F1
#
_cell.length_a   1.000
_cell.length_b   1.000
_cell.length_c   1.000
_cell.angle_alpha   90.00
_cell.angle_beta   90.00
_cell.angle_gamma   90.00
#
_symmetry.space_group_name_H-M   'P 1'
#
loop_
_entity.id
_entity.type
_entity.pdbx_description
1 polymer ?
#
loop_
_entity_poly.entity_id
_entity_poly.type
_entity_poly.pdbx_seq_one_letter_code
_entity_poly.pdbx_strand_id
1 'polypeptide(L)'
;EISHRGRYCHPYSMDITVTRNSPTGQTMTTDAEAAVSEALRDLAFWLYRQLENEYDWLTSDAAVDEALLINEYTFTEAGLRAG
;
A
#
# COMPACT_ATOMS: atom_id res chain seq x y z
N GLU A 1 12.10 4.27 15.46
CA GLU A 1 12.38 4.94 14.17
C GLU A 1 12.13 3.95 13.05
N ILE A 2 11.66 4.43 11.90
CA ILE A 2 11.47 3.60 10.70
C ILE A 2 12.14 4.33 9.54
N SER A 3 13.01 3.64 8.81
CA SER A 3 13.61 4.14 7.58
C SER A 3 13.57 3.07 6.48
N HIS A 4 13.85 3.46 5.25
CA HIS A 4 13.85 2.58 4.09
C HIS A 4 15.27 2.38 3.57
N ARG A 5 15.60 1.15 3.18
CA ARG A 5 16.87 0.79 2.56
C ARG A 5 16.67 0.38 1.10
N GLY A 6 17.57 0.86 0.24
CA GLY A 6 17.62 0.47 -1.17
C GLY A 6 16.63 1.25 -2.03
N ARG A 7 16.30 0.69 -3.20
CA ARG A 7 15.39 1.31 -4.19
C ARG A 7 14.05 0.60 -4.33
N TYR A 8 13.95 -0.64 -3.84
CA TYR A 8 12.74 -1.43 -3.93
C TYR A 8 11.90 -1.24 -2.67
N CYS A 9 10.59 -1.07 -2.83
CA CYS A 9 9.65 -0.96 -1.72
C CYS A 9 9.09 -2.35 -1.41
N HIS A 10 9.55 -2.97 -0.32
CA HIS A 10 9.00 -4.23 0.20
C HIS A 10 9.12 -4.26 1.73
N PRO A 11 8.36 -5.11 2.44
CA PRO A 11 8.36 -5.10 3.92
C PRO A 11 9.77 -5.26 4.54
N TYR A 12 10.60 -6.11 3.95
CA TYR A 12 11.99 -6.32 4.41
C TYR A 12 12.99 -5.24 3.99
N SER A 13 12.59 -4.21 3.24
CA SER A 13 13.43 -3.06 2.94
C SER A 13 13.31 -1.99 4.04
N MET A 14 12.44 -2.20 5.03
CA MET A 14 12.28 -1.33 6.19
C MET A 14 13.35 -1.64 7.23
N ASP A 15 14.06 -0.59 7.66
CA ASP A 15 14.87 -0.58 8.86
C ASP A 15 14.01 -0.05 10.01
N ILE A 16 13.87 -0.85 11.07
CA ILE A 16 12.98 -0.55 12.19
C ILE A 16 13.82 -0.65 13.45
N THR A 17 13.83 0.43 14.21
CA THR A 17 14.44 0.49 15.54
C THR A 17 13.35 0.77 16.55
N VAL A 18 13.19 -0.12 17.53
CA VAL A 18 12.16 0.00 18.56
C VAL A 18 12.81 0.39 19.88
N THR A 19 12.36 1.49 20.47
CA THR A 19 12.85 1.98 21.75
C THR A 19 11.69 2.18 22.71
N ARG A 20 11.92 1.88 23.99
CA ARG A 20 10.97 2.17 25.06
C ARG A 20 11.28 3.55 25.65
N ASN A 21 10.36 4.49 25.49
CA ASN A 21 10.43 5.79 26.15
C ASN A 21 9.79 5.71 27.54
N SER A 22 10.52 5.19 28.53
CA SER A 22 10.03 5.05 29.90
C SER A 22 10.49 6.21 30.79
N PRO A 23 9.58 6.98 31.42
CA PRO A 23 9.93 8.03 32.38
C PRO A 23 10.69 7.48 33.60
N THR A 24 10.45 6.22 33.95
CA THR A 24 11.05 5.52 35.09
C THR A 24 12.23 4.62 34.71
N GLY A 25 12.69 4.66 33.44
CA GLY A 25 13.84 3.88 32.98
C GLY A 25 13.62 2.36 32.87
N GLN A 26 12.37 1.89 32.79
CA GLN A 26 12.09 0.47 32.51
C GLN A 26 12.71 0.05 31.18
N THR A 27 13.41 -1.06 31.20
CA THR A 27 13.97 -1.69 30.00
C THR A 27 12.86 -2.26 29.14
N MET A 28 13.14 -2.33 27.84
CA MET A 28 12.26 -3.01 26.89
C MET A 28 12.28 -4.53 27.14
N THR A 29 11.18 -5.22 26.86
CA THR A 29 11.17 -6.69 26.85
C THR A 29 12.01 -7.19 25.67
N THR A 30 12.61 -8.36 25.81
CA THR A 30 13.56 -8.92 24.82
C THR A 30 12.91 -9.22 23.47
N ASP A 31 11.59 -9.38 23.44
CA ASP A 31 10.77 -9.70 22.28
C ASP A 31 10.11 -8.47 21.62
N ALA A 32 10.06 -7.32 22.29
CA ALA A 32 9.26 -6.19 21.81
C ALA A 32 9.70 -5.68 20.44
N GLU A 33 11.01 -5.62 20.17
CA GLU A 33 11.52 -5.15 18.89
C GLU A 33 11.13 -6.09 17.76
N ALA A 34 11.24 -7.41 17.98
CA ALA A 34 10.84 -8.41 17.00
C ALA A 34 9.34 -8.35 16.74
N ALA A 35 8.52 -8.34 17.80
CA ALA A 35 7.06 -8.31 17.69
C ALA A 35 6.55 -7.06 16.97
N VAL A 36 7.07 -5.88 17.32
CA VAL A 36 6.69 -4.62 16.66
C VAL A 36 7.18 -4.57 15.22
N SER A 37 8.41 -5.03 14.95
CA SER A 37 8.96 -5.06 13.60
C SER A 37 8.17 -6.00 12.68
N GLU A 38 7.76 -7.17 13.19
CA GLU A 38 6.94 -8.13 12.45
C GLU A 38 5.56 -7.57 12.15
N ALA A 39 4.87 -7.01 13.15
CA ALA A 39 3.57 -6.38 12.96
C ALA A 39 3.59 -5.24 11.91
N LEU A 40 4.66 -4.42 11.91
CA LEU A 40 4.84 -3.37 10.91
C LEU A 40 5.12 -3.92 9.50
N ARG A 41 5.86 -5.03 9.40
CA ARG A 41 6.11 -5.71 8.12
C ARG A 41 4.84 -6.37 7.58
N ASP A 42 4.03 -6.97 8.44
CA ASP A 42 2.74 -7.55 8.06
C ASP A 42 1.78 -6.47 7.57
N LEU A 43 1.74 -5.32 8.25
CA LEU A 43 0.98 -4.17 7.79
C LEU A 43 1.47 -3.68 6.42
N ALA A 44 2.78 -3.56 6.23
CA ALA A 44 3.35 -3.17 4.94
C ALA A 44 2.99 -4.19 3.84
N PHE A 45 3.05 -5.49 4.14
CA PHE A 45 2.66 -6.54 3.19
C PHE A 45 1.20 -6.41 2.78
N TRP A 46 0.30 -6.19 3.75
CA TRP A 46 -1.11 -5.96 3.46
C TRP A 46 -1.32 -4.71 2.59
N LEU A 47 -0.66 -3.59 2.92
CA LEU A 47 -0.77 -2.34 2.17
C LEU A 47 -0.30 -2.49 0.73
N TYR A 48 0.86 -3.12 0.50
CA TYR A 48 1.36 -3.33 -0.86
C TYR A 48 0.41 -4.19 -1.69
N ARG A 49 -0.15 -5.25 -1.11
CA ARG A 49 -1.15 -6.08 -1.79
C ARG A 49 -2.44 -5.32 -2.12
N GLN A 50 -2.90 -4.45 -1.23
CA GLN A 50 -4.08 -3.61 -1.51
C GLN A 50 -3.81 -2.63 -2.67
N LEU A 51 -2.64 -1.98 -2.67
CA LEU A 51 -2.25 -1.08 -3.74
C LEU A 51 -2.13 -1.77 -5.09
N GLU A 52 -1.57 -2.99 -5.12
CA GLU A 52 -1.49 -3.80 -6.34
C GLU A 52 -2.89 -4.15 -6.86
N ASN A 53 -3.79 -4.62 -5.99
CA ASN A 53 -5.17 -4.91 -6.38
C ASN A 53 -5.93 -3.68 -6.90
N GLU A 54 -5.73 -2.52 -6.27
CA GLU A 54 -6.35 -1.26 -6.70
C GLU A 54 -5.79 -0.82 -8.06
N TYR A 55 -4.49 -0.94 -8.27
CA TYR A 55 -3.86 -0.66 -9.56
C TYR A 55 -4.43 -1.56 -10.66
N ASP A 56 -4.53 -2.87 -10.40
CA ASP A 56 -5.10 -3.83 -11.35
C ASP A 56 -6.55 -3.49 -11.70
N TRP A 57 -7.36 -3.07 -10.71
CA TRP A 57 -8.73 -2.63 -10.97
C TRP A 57 -8.78 -1.33 -11.78
N LEU A 58 -8.04 -0.29 -11.37
CA LEU A 58 -8.02 1.02 -12.03
C LEU A 58 -7.53 0.95 -13.48
N THR A 59 -6.69 -0.03 -13.81
CA THR A 59 -6.15 -0.23 -15.15
C THR A 59 -6.93 -1.27 -15.96
N SER A 60 -7.99 -1.84 -15.40
CA SER A 60 -8.83 -2.83 -16.07
C SER A 60 -9.79 -2.21 -17.08
N ASP A 61 -10.14 -2.97 -18.11
CA ASP A 61 -11.18 -2.62 -19.07
C ASP A 61 -12.53 -2.35 -18.37
N ALA A 62 -12.83 -3.10 -17.30
CA ALA A 62 -14.06 -2.92 -16.53
C ALA A 62 -14.16 -1.54 -15.87
N ALA A 63 -13.06 -1.01 -15.34
CA ALA A 63 -13.04 0.35 -14.77
C ALA A 63 -13.19 1.42 -15.87
N VAL A 64 -12.65 1.18 -17.06
CA VAL A 64 -12.87 2.04 -18.23
C VAL A 64 -14.35 2.01 -18.62
N ASP A 65 -14.96 0.84 -18.75
CA ASP A 65 -16.37 0.68 -19.07
C ASP A 65 -17.27 1.38 -18.04
N GLU A 66 -17.01 1.20 -16.75
CA GLU A 66 -17.73 1.87 -15.66
C GLU A 66 -17.62 3.40 -15.77
N ALA A 67 -16.42 3.92 -16.05
CA ALA A 67 -16.22 5.35 -16.24
C ALA A 67 -16.97 5.89 -17.48
N LEU A 68 -17.02 5.14 -18.58
CA LEU A 68 -17.79 5.53 -19.77
C LEU A 68 -19.29 5.58 -19.46
N LEU A 69 -19.80 4.58 -18.74
CA LEU A 69 -21.22 4.50 -18.35
C LEU A 69 -21.62 5.65 -17.39
N ILE A 70 -20.83 5.92 -16.34
CA ILE A 70 -21.12 6.99 -15.38
C ILE A 70 -21.17 8.37 -16.04
N ASN A 71 -20.34 8.59 -17.06
CA ASN A 71 -20.28 9.87 -17.77
C ASN A 71 -21.24 9.93 -18.98
N GLU A 72 -22.07 8.89 -19.19
CA GLU A 72 -22.99 8.76 -20.32
C GLU A 72 -22.28 8.97 -21.68
N TYR A 73 -21.01 8.55 -21.77
CA TYR A 73 -20.23 8.67 -23.00
C TYR A 73 -20.60 7.54 -23.95
N THR A 74 -21.04 7.92 -25.15
CA THR A 74 -21.20 6.98 -26.26
C THR A 74 -20.20 7.30 -27.36
N PHE A 75 -19.81 6.30 -28.14
CA PHE A 75 -18.89 6.47 -29.26
C PHE A 75 -19.49 5.82 -30.51
N THR A 76 -19.24 6.45 -31.65
CA THR A 76 -19.53 5.87 -32.97
C THR A 76 -18.55 4.73 -33.30
N GLU A 77 -18.87 3.93 -34.32
CA GLU A 77 -17.97 2.86 -34.81
C GLU A 77 -16.57 3.37 -35.23
N ALA A 78 -16.47 4.63 -35.65
CA ALA A 78 -15.20 5.29 -35.97
C ALA A 78 -14.44 5.82 -34.72
N GLY A 79 -14.94 5.56 -33.50
CA GLY A 79 -14.33 6.02 -32.25
C GLY A 79 -14.56 7.50 -31.93
N LEU A 80 -15.39 8.19 -32.69
CA LEU A 80 -15.76 9.58 -32.39
C LEU A 80 -16.80 9.61 -31.27
N ARG A 81 -16.62 10.50 -30.29
CA ARG A 81 -17.60 10.72 -29.23
C ARG A 81 -18.95 11.10 -29.85
N ALA A 82 -19.96 10.29 -29.56
CA ALA A 82 -21.34 10.56 -29.85
C ALA A 82 -21.97 11.19 -28.60
N GLY A 83 -22.35 12.45 -28.73
CA GLY A 83 -22.92 13.29 -27.69
C GLY A 83 -23.41 14.58 -28.31
#